data_AF-A0A0N4TAM7-F1
#
_entry.id   AF-A0A0N4TAM7-F1
#
_cell.length_a   1.000
_cell.length_b   1.000
_cell.length_c   1.000
_cell.angle_alpha   90.00
_cell.angle_beta   90.00
_cell.angle_gamma   90.00
#
_symmetry.space_group_name_H-M   'P 1'
#
loop_
_entity.id
_entity.type
_entity.pdbx_description
1 polymer ?
#
loop_
_entity_poly.entity_id
_entity_poly.type
_entity_poly.pdbx_seq_one_letter_code
_entity_poly.pdbx_strand_id
1 'polypeptide(L)' 'MSSSEGSWIPSFCDRPGNEFFCEVDESFIIDRSNLIGLKDQVPHYEYALELILGLDP' A
#
# COMPACT_ATOMS: atom_id res chain seq x y z
N MET A 1 15.50 -0.91 -14.60
CA MET A 1 15.26 0.51 -14.29
C MET A 1 14.77 0.51 -12.86
N SER A 2 15.65 0.81 -11.91
CA SER A 2 15.37 0.67 -10.48
C SER A 2 14.67 1.93 -9.99
N SER A 3 13.35 2.00 -10.13
CA SER A 3 12.56 3.00 -9.40
C SER A 3 12.34 2.50 -7.97
N SER A 4 13.45 2.34 -7.25
CA SER A 4 13.47 2.00 -5.82
C SER A 4 13.68 3.27 -4.98
N GLU A 5 13.23 4.42 -5.48
CA GLU A 5 13.00 5.59 -4.62
C GLU A 5 11.67 5.36 -3.88
N GLY A 6 11.79 4.57 -2.80
CA GLY A 6 10.84 4.42 -1.69
C GLY A 6 9.39 4.12 -2.07
N SER A 7 9.06 2.86 -2.36
CA SER A 7 7.66 2.44 -2.35
C SER A 7 7.03 2.74 -0.98
N TRP A 8 5.73 3.03 -0.96
CA TRP A 8 5.04 3.48 0.25
C TRP A 8 5.10 2.43 1.37
N ILE A 9 5.06 1.14 1.02
CA ILE A 9 4.97 0.01 1.97
C ILE A 9 6.24 -0.12 2.84
N PRO A 10 7.47 -0.26 2.29
CA PRO A 10 8.70 -0.23 3.11
C PRO A 10 8.83 1.07 3.88
N SER A 11 8.56 2.21 3.22
CA SER A 11 8.66 3.54 3.85
C SER A 11 7.68 3.75 5.00
N PHE A 12 6.57 3.01 5.04
CA PHE A 12 5.61 3.00 6.14
C PHE A 12 6.08 2.06 7.26
N CYS A 13 6.54 0.86 6.93
CA CYS A 13 6.98 -0.12 7.92
C CYS A 13 8.24 0.35 8.69
N ASP A 14 9.14 1.08 8.04
CA ASP A 14 10.38 1.60 8.64
C ASP A 14 10.18 2.80 9.58
N ARG A 15 8.95 3.33 9.74
CA ARG A 15 8.70 4.50 10.60
C ARG A 15 8.77 4.13 12.09
N PRO A 16 9.29 5.02 12.95
CA PRO A 16 9.22 4.82 14.39
C PRO A 16 7.78 4.60 14.86
N GLY A 17 7.52 3.54 15.64
CA GLY A 17 6.20 3.13 16.08
C GLY A 17 5.49 2.10 15.19
N ASN A 18 6.08 1.73 14.04
CA ASN A 18 5.53 0.75 13.11
C ASN A 18 6.27 -0.60 13.13
N GLU A 19 7.01 -0.90 14.19
CA GLU A 19 7.93 -2.05 14.28
C GLU A 19 7.24 -3.43 14.21
N PHE A 20 5.92 -3.48 14.36
CA PHE A 20 5.13 -4.72 14.27
C PHE A 20 4.49 -4.95 12.91
N PHE A 21 4.52 -3.96 12.01
CA PHE A 21 3.99 -4.14 10.66
C PHE A 21 4.97 -4.94 9.79
N CYS A 22 4.43 -5.70 8.85
CA CYS A 22 5.21 -6.36 7.81
C CYS A 22 4.93 -5.72 6.46
N GLU A 23 5.93 -5.78 5.59
CA GLU A 23 5.79 -5.39 4.20
C GLU A 23 4.91 -6.41 3.48
N VAL A 24 3.74 -5.97 3.01
CA VAL A 24 2.83 -6.79 2.22
C VAL A 24 3.25 -6.69 0.75
N ASP A 25 3.29 -7.82 0.06
CA ASP A 25 3.64 -7.88 -1.36
C ASP A 25 2.58 -7.15 -2.21
N GLU A 26 3.02 -6.34 -3.16
CA GLU A 26 2.13 -5.58 -4.06
C GLU A 26 1.21 -6.50 -4.87
N SER A 27 1.66 -7.70 -5.25
CA SER A 27 0.84 -8.67 -5.97
C SER A 27 -0.41 -9.10 -5.18
N PHE A 28 -0.31 -9.16 -3.85
CA PHE A 28 -1.45 -9.45 -2.98
C PHE A 28 -2.46 -8.29 -2.99
N ILE A 29 -1.97 -7.06 -3.01
CA ILE A 29 -2.76 -5.82 -2.98
C ILE A 29 -3.41 -5.52 -4.35
N ILE A 30 -2.72 -5.85 -5.45
CA ILE A 30 -3.24 -5.66 -6.81
C ILE A 30 -4.44 -6.59 -7.06
N ASP A 31 -4.43 -7.79 -6.47
CA ASP A 31 -5.57 -8.69 -6.51
C ASP A 31 -6.74 -8.15 -5.67
N ARG A 32 -7.69 -7.52 -6.35
CA ARG A 32 -8.89 -6.93 -5.76
C ARG A 32 -9.76 -7.93 -4.98
N SER A 33 -9.61 -9.23 -5.22
CA SER A 33 -10.35 -10.24 -4.45
C SER A 33 -9.89 -10.33 -3.00
N ASN A 34 -8.63 -9.98 -2.70
CA ASN A 34 -8.10 -9.90 -1.33
C ASN A 34 -8.59 -8.66 -0.57
N LEU A 35 -9.15 -7.67 -1.27
CA LEU A 35 -9.54 -6.37 -0.72
C LEU A 35 -11.07 -6.18 -0.62
N ILE A 36 -11.84 -7.25 -0.78
CA ILE A 36 -13.32 -7.21 -0.76
C ILE A 36 -13.81 -6.61 0.56
N GLY A 37 -14.74 -5.65 0.48
CA GLY A 37 -15.36 -5.00 1.64
C GLY A 37 -14.57 -3.82 2.22
N LEU A 38 -13.33 -3.57 1.77
CA LEU A 38 -12.55 -2.41 2.23
C LEU A 38 -13.00 -1.08 1.61
N LYS A 39 -13.55 -1.13 0.39
CA LYS A 39 -14.02 0.06 -0.34
C LYS A 39 -15.08 0.86 0.41
N ASP A 40 -15.95 0.17 1.14
CA ASP A 40 -17.04 0.80 1.92
C ASP A 40 -16.57 1.27 3.31
N GLN A 41 -15.37 0.86 3.74
CA GLN A 41 -14.79 1.19 5.04
C GLN A 41 -13.81 2.35 4.99
N VAL A 42 -13.13 2.54 3.85
CA VAL A 42 -12.06 3.53 3.70
C VAL A 42 -12.52 4.64 2.76
N PRO A 43 -12.58 5.91 3.22
CA PRO A 43 -12.87 7.04 2.36
C PRO A 43 -11.75 7.21 1.32
N HIS A 44 -12.11 7.64 0.10
CA HIS A 44 -11.14 7.81 -1.00
C HIS A 44 -10.34 6.54 -1.32
N TYR A 45 -10.98 5.35 -1.19
CA TYR A 45 -10.34 4.04 -1.33
C TYR A 45 -9.41 3.92 -2.55
N GLU A 46 -9.89 4.28 -3.75
CA GLU A 46 -9.07 4.14 -4.98
C GLU A 46 -7.81 5.01 -4.92
N TYR A 47 -7.94 6.26 -4.44
CA TYR A 47 -6.80 7.17 -4.29
C TYR A 47 -5.81 6.68 -3.24
N ALA A 48 -6.30 6.20 -2.09
CA ALA A 48 -5.45 5.61 -1.06
C ALA A 48 -4.69 4.39 -1.58
N LEU A 49 -5.35 3.57 -2.40
CA LEU A 49 -4.75 2.38 -3.00
C LEU A 49 -3.67 2.73 -4.03
N GLU A 50 -3.91 3.74 -4.87
CA GLU A 50 -2.92 4.27 -5.82
C GLU A 50 -1.67 4.80 -5.08
N LEU A 51 -1.86 5.53 -3.98
CA LEU A 51 -0.76 6.03 -3.15
C LEU A 51 0.04 4.89 -2.50
N ILE A 52 -0.63 3.87 -1.96
CA ILE A 52 0.03 2.70 -1.35
C ILE A 52 0.85 1.92 -2.40
N LEU A 53 0.34 1.81 -3.62
CA LEU A 53 1.01 1.12 -4.74
C LEU A 53 2.04 2.01 -5.47
N GLY A 54 2.25 3.26 -5.05
CA GLY A 54 3.19 4.17 -5.71
C GLY A 54 2.79 4.50 -7.15
N LEU A 55 1.50 4.49 -7.46
CA LEU A 55 0.93 4.78 -8.79
C LEU A 55 0.47 6.25 -8.94
N ASP A 56 0.57 7.05 -7.88
CA ASP A 56 0.34 8.51 -7.91
C ASP A 56 1.40 9.17 -8.81
N PRO A 57 1.05 10.10 -9.74
CA PRO A 57 2.01 10.82 -10.59
C PRO A 57 3.13 11.58 -9.86
#